data_AF-A0A9E6ADM7-F1
#
_entry.id   AF-A0A9E6ADM7-F1
#
_cell.length_a   1.000
_cell.length_b   1.000
_cell.length_c   1.000
_cell.angle_alpha   90.00
_cell.angle_beta   90.00
_cell.angle_gamma   90.00
#
_symmetry.space_group_name_H-M   'P 1'
#
loop_
_entity.id
_entity.type
_entity.pdbx_description
1 polymer ?
#
loop_
_entity_poly.entity_id
_entity_poly.type
_entity_poly.pdbx_seq_one_letter_code
_entity_poly.pdbx_strand_id
1 'polypeptide(L)'
;GITMICGRFEGVDQRALDHYEVEEVSLGDFVMTGGEIAAQAMLDATVRLRPDVLGNAASTEDESFSDGLLEHPQFTRPAEWKGRTIPDVLTSGHHGKVAEWRKSQSARLTRERRPDLLAPDQSENDT
;
A
#
# COMPACT_ATOMS: atom_id res chain seq x y z
N GLY A 1 7.16 -0.07 23.62
CA GLY A 1 7.11 -1.15 22.61
C GLY A 1 5.65 -1.45 22.29
N ILE A 2 5.38 -2.33 21.33
CA ILE A 2 4.01 -2.82 21.06
C ILE A 2 3.88 -4.25 21.59
N THR A 3 2.75 -4.56 22.20
CA THR A 3 2.38 -5.92 22.58
C THR A 3 1.17 -6.31 21.76
N MET A 4 1.25 -7.46 21.08
CA MET A 4 0.20 -7.92 20.18
C MET A 4 -0.36 -9.24 20.70
N ILE A 5 -1.69 -9.32 20.79
CA ILE A 5 -2.39 -10.54 21.18
C ILE A 5 -2.88 -11.23 19.90
N CYS A 6 -2.38 -12.43 19.64
CA CYS A 6 -2.81 -13.24 18.50
C CYS A 6 -3.93 -14.18 18.95
N GLY A 7 -5.18 -13.82 18.67
CA GLY A 7 -6.34 -14.67 18.94
C GLY A 7 -6.30 -15.97 18.14
N ARG A 8 -6.83 -17.05 18.72
CA ARG A 8 -7.09 -18.34 18.07
C ARG A 8 -8.47 -18.84 18.48
N PHE A 9 -8.92 -19.91 17.82
CA PHE A 9 -10.25 -20.49 18.06
C PHE A 9 -11.34 -19.44 17.82
N GLU A 10 -12.28 -19.30 18.75
CA GLU A 10 -13.41 -18.37 18.65
C GLU A 10 -13.10 -16.96 19.15
N GLY A 11 -11.91 -16.71 19.74
CA GLY A 11 -11.51 -15.39 20.21
C GLY A 11 -10.84 -15.37 21.57
N VAL A 12 -10.87 -14.20 22.20
CA VAL A 12 -10.30 -13.92 23.53
C VAL A 12 -11.43 -13.50 24.46
N ASP A 13 -11.32 -13.79 25.76
CA ASP A 13 -12.33 -13.38 26.74
C ASP A 13 -12.50 -11.86 26.76
N GLN A 14 -13.72 -11.38 26.51
CA GLN A 14 -14.04 -9.96 26.42
C GLN A 14 -13.60 -9.18 27.67
N ARG A 15 -13.70 -9.77 28.87
CA ARG A 15 -13.33 -9.08 30.11
C ARG A 15 -11.83 -8.80 30.18
N ALA A 16 -11.01 -9.66 29.55
CA ALA A 16 -9.58 -9.41 29.45
C ALA A 16 -9.30 -8.27 28.46
N LEU A 17 -9.97 -8.27 27.31
CA LEU A 17 -9.84 -7.19 26.32
C LEU A 17 -10.25 -5.84 26.93
N ASP A 18 -11.39 -5.80 27.62
CA ASP A 18 -11.89 -4.60 28.30
C ASP A 18 -10.94 -4.14 29.43
N HIS A 19 -10.46 -5.07 30.26
CA HIS A 19 -9.60 -4.74 31.41
C HIS A 19 -8.25 -4.15 30.98
N TYR A 20 -7.67 -4.67 29.89
CA TYR A 20 -6.40 -4.19 29.35
C TYR A 20 -6.56 -3.10 28.29
N GLU A 21 -7.80 -2.65 28.02
CA GLU A 21 -8.14 -1.64 27.01
C GLU A 21 -7.50 -1.96 25.64
N VAL A 22 -7.64 -3.22 25.21
CA VAL A 22 -7.00 -3.72 23.99
C VAL A 22 -7.65 -3.09 22.76
N GLU A 23 -6.84 -2.45 21.93
CA GLU A 23 -7.27 -1.99 20.60
C GLU A 23 -7.40 -3.16 19.64
N GLU A 24 -8.59 -3.33 19.06
CA GLU A 24 -8.85 -4.32 18.03
C GLU A 24 -8.50 -3.77 16.65
N VAL A 25 -7.61 -4.46 15.93
CA VAL A 25 -7.19 -4.09 14.57
C VAL A 25 -7.44 -5.24 13.62
N SER A 26 -8.13 -4.97 12.51
CA SER A 26 -8.33 -5.93 11.43
C SER A 26 -7.33 -5.71 10.30
N LEU A 27 -6.82 -6.80 9.71
CA LEU A 27 -6.02 -6.75 8.49
C LEU A 27 -6.89 -6.47 7.24
N GLY A 28 -8.20 -6.80 7.30
CA GLY A 28 -9.16 -6.60 6.23
C GLY A 28 -10.42 -7.46 6.40
N ASP A 29 -11.35 -7.33 5.46
CA ASP A 29 -12.68 -7.97 5.53
C ASP A 29 -12.66 -9.45 5.13
N PHE A 30 -11.94 -10.26 5.89
CA PHE A 30 -11.84 -11.71 5.73
C PHE A 30 -11.47 -12.40 7.05
N VAL A 31 -11.71 -13.71 7.15
CA VAL A 31 -11.43 -14.51 8.35
C VAL A 31 -10.17 -15.33 8.17
N MET A 32 -9.33 -15.37 9.20
CA MET A 32 -8.10 -16.17 9.27
C MET A 32 -8.17 -17.21 10.39
N THR A 33 -7.32 -18.23 10.34
CA THR A 33 -7.26 -19.29 11.36
C THR A 33 -6.66 -18.82 12.70
N GLY A 34 -6.01 -17.66 12.72
CA GLY A 34 -5.40 -17.05 13.90
C GLY A 34 -4.82 -15.67 13.59
N GLY A 35 -4.47 -14.92 14.63
CA GLY A 35 -3.99 -13.54 14.53
C GLY A 35 -2.52 -13.37 14.14
N GLU A 36 -1.73 -14.45 14.04
CA GLU A 36 -0.27 -14.35 13.86
C GLU A 36 0.12 -13.66 12.55
N ILE A 37 -0.56 -13.98 11.44
CA ILE A 37 -0.24 -13.36 10.14
C ILE A 37 -0.62 -11.87 10.14
N ALA A 38 -1.75 -11.50 10.76
CA ALA A 38 -2.12 -10.11 10.94
C ALA A 38 -1.07 -9.36 11.77
N ALA A 39 -0.58 -9.98 12.85
CA ALA A 39 0.48 -9.39 13.67
C ALA A 39 1.80 -9.21 12.89
N GLN A 40 2.21 -10.22 12.11
CA GLN A 40 3.40 -10.14 11.26
C GLN A 40 3.26 -9.06 10.18
N ALA A 41 2.09 -8.94 9.55
CA ALA A 41 1.83 -7.91 8.55
C ALA A 41 1.91 -6.49 9.15
N MET A 42 1.35 -6.28 10.34
CA MET A 42 1.46 -4.99 11.03
C MET A 42 2.90 -4.67 11.43
N LEU A 43 3.66 -5.65 11.92
CA LEU A 43 5.07 -5.48 12.22
C LEU A 43 5.87 -5.10 10.96
N ASP A 44 5.67 -5.79 9.84
CA ASP A 44 6.36 -5.48 8.58
C ASP A 44 6.04 -4.05 8.10
N ALA A 45 4.75 -3.70 8.05
CA ALA A 45 4.29 -2.39 7.60
C ALA A 45 4.74 -1.23 8.49
N THR A 46 4.94 -1.45 9.79
CA THR A 46 5.33 -0.40 10.74
C THR A 46 6.83 -0.32 10.98
N VAL A 47 7.54 -1.46 11.06
CA VAL A 47 8.99 -1.49 11.31
C VAL A 47 9.74 -0.87 10.14
N ARG A 48 9.28 -1.06 8.90
CA ARG A 48 9.90 -0.43 7.72
C ARG A 48 9.92 1.10 7.78
N LEU A 49 8.99 1.72 8.52
CA LEU A 49 8.90 3.18 8.67
C LEU A 49 9.88 3.72 9.71
N ARG A 50 10.60 2.86 10.43
CA ARG A 50 11.58 3.27 11.42
C ARG A 50 12.85 3.81 10.72
N PRO A 51 13.49 4.85 11.29
CA PRO A 51 14.79 5.30 10.80
C PRO A 51 15.77 4.14 10.69
N ASP A 52 16.59 4.17 9.63
CA ASP A 52 17.67 3.22 9.35
C ASP A 52 17.26 1.78 9.01
N VAL A 53 15.95 1.47 8.95
CA VAL A 53 15.48 0.13 8.51
C VAL A 53 15.50 0.01 7.00
N LEU A 54 14.95 1.01 6.30
CA LEU A 54 15.02 1.08 4.84
C LEU A 54 16.28 1.88 4.44
N GLY A 55 17.16 1.25 3.66
CA GLY A 55 18.43 1.86 3.25
C GLY A 55 18.28 3.14 2.40
N ASN A 56 17.13 3.34 1.75
CA ASN A 56 16.81 4.56 1.03
C ASN A 56 15.43 5.08 1.46
N ALA A 57 15.40 6.15 2.25
CA ALA A 57 14.15 6.75 2.73
C ALA A 57 13.27 7.30 1.59
N ALA A 58 13.86 7.73 0.47
CA ALA A 58 13.09 8.22 -0.68
C ALA A 58 12.27 7.11 -1.35
N SER A 59 12.56 5.82 -1.08
CA SER A 59 11.80 4.71 -1.64
C SER A 59 10.37 4.60 -1.13
N THR A 60 10.02 5.18 0.03
CA THR A 60 8.64 5.16 0.53
C THR A 60 7.77 6.28 -0.05
N GLU A 61 8.39 7.30 -0.68
CA GLU A 61 7.65 8.46 -1.22
C GLU A 61 6.90 8.11 -2.52
N ASP A 62 7.45 7.21 -3.33
CA ASP A 62 6.90 6.82 -4.64
C ASP A 62 6.06 5.52 -4.62
N GLU A 63 5.72 5.00 -3.43
CA GLU A 63 4.97 3.75 -3.26
C GLU A 63 3.46 3.94 -3.42
N SER A 64 2.76 2.81 -3.63
CA SER A 64 1.30 2.82 -3.59
C SER A 64 0.81 3.37 -2.25
N PHE A 65 -0.28 4.14 -2.31
CA PHE A 65 -0.97 4.75 -1.17
C PHE A 65 -0.26 5.94 -0.51
N SER A 66 1.02 6.23 -0.80
CA SER A 66 1.74 7.39 -0.25
C SER A 66 1.07 8.72 -0.60
N ASP A 67 0.62 8.87 -1.84
CA ASP A 67 -0.14 10.03 -2.34
C ASP A 67 -1.62 9.70 -2.62
N GLY A 68 -2.13 8.60 -2.04
CA GLY A 68 -3.50 8.13 -2.31
C GLY A 68 -3.72 7.52 -3.70
N LEU A 69 -2.66 7.26 -4.46
CA LEU A 69 -2.73 6.58 -5.75
C LEU A 69 -2.02 5.22 -5.71
N LEU A 70 -2.41 4.32 -6.62
CA LEU A 70 -1.64 3.12 -6.92
C LEU A 70 -0.37 3.46 -7.68
N GLU A 71 0.70 2.70 -7.43
CA GLU A 71 1.95 2.89 -8.14
C GLU A 71 1.82 2.57 -9.65
N HIS A 72 2.56 3.33 -10.46
CA HIS A 72 2.69 3.10 -11.90
C HIS A 72 3.32 1.72 -12.24
N PRO A 73 3.11 1.21 -13.48
CA PRO A 73 3.73 -0.05 -13.91
C PRO A 73 5.26 0.05 -13.93
N GLN A 74 5.90 -0.97 -13.35
CA GLN A 74 7.35 -1.10 -13.31
C GLN A 74 7.87 -1.96 -14.46
N PHE A 75 9.01 -1.56 -15.03
CA PHE A 75 9.69 -2.27 -16.11
C PHE A 75 11.16 -2.44 -15.76
N THR A 76 11.70 -3.61 -16.10
CA THR A 76 13.12 -3.92 -15.95
C THR A 76 13.57 -4.77 -17.14
N ARG A 77 14.86 -5.11 -17.18
CA ARG A 77 15.42 -5.97 -18.23
C ARG A 77 14.72 -7.34 -18.25
N PRO A 78 14.59 -7.98 -19.43
CA PRO A 78 15.08 -7.57 -20.76
C PRO A 78 14.21 -6.51 -21.45
N ALA A 79 14.72 -5.87 -22.50
CA ALA A 79 14.01 -4.82 -23.25
C ALA A 79 12.74 -5.32 -23.96
N GLU A 80 12.74 -6.60 -24.36
CA GLU A 80 11.57 -7.28 -24.90
C GLU A 80 11.38 -8.61 -24.17
N TRP A 81 10.14 -8.86 -23.73
CA TRP A 81 9.74 -10.12 -23.12
C TRP A 81 8.48 -10.66 -23.80
N LYS A 82 8.62 -11.78 -24.53
CA LYS A 82 7.51 -12.42 -25.27
C LYS A 82 6.77 -11.47 -26.24
N GLY A 83 7.51 -10.69 -27.03
CA GLY A 83 6.91 -9.72 -27.96
C GLY A 83 6.36 -8.45 -27.30
N ARG A 84 6.60 -8.25 -25.99
CA ARG A 84 6.18 -7.05 -25.26
C ARG A 84 7.41 -6.20 -24.94
N THR A 85 7.41 -4.97 -25.44
CA THR A 85 8.51 -4.02 -25.24
C THR A 85 8.25 -3.11 -24.04
N ILE A 86 9.34 -2.54 -23.50
CA ILE A 86 9.27 -1.44 -22.54
C ILE A 86 8.75 -0.19 -23.27
N PRO A 87 7.81 0.60 -22.69
CA PRO A 87 7.37 1.86 -23.28
C PRO A 87 8.55 2.80 -23.63
N ASP A 88 8.58 3.30 -24.86
CA ASP A 88 9.71 4.11 -25.37
C ASP A 88 10.01 5.35 -24.52
N VAL A 89 8.99 5.92 -23.88
CA VAL A 89 9.18 7.05 -22.95
C VAL A 89 10.12 6.71 -21.80
N LEU A 90 10.09 5.46 -21.30
CA LEU A 90 10.92 4.99 -20.20
C LEU A 90 12.38 4.75 -20.60
N THR A 91 12.67 4.61 -21.89
CA THR A 91 14.02 4.45 -22.44
C THR A 91 14.55 5.72 -23.10
N SER A 92 13.76 6.79 -23.14
CA SER A 92 14.08 8.05 -23.83
C SER A 92 15.14 8.93 -23.16
N GLY A 93 15.47 8.68 -21.89
CA GLY A 93 16.33 9.56 -21.08
C GLY A 93 15.68 10.90 -20.66
N HIS A 94 14.44 11.17 -21.06
CA HIS A 94 13.73 12.40 -20.70
C HIS A 94 13.01 12.27 -19.35
N HIS A 95 13.72 12.60 -18.26
CA HIS A 95 13.19 12.49 -16.89
C HIS A 95 11.81 13.15 -16.68
N GLY A 96 11.56 14.33 -17.28
CA GLY A 96 10.26 15.00 -17.19
C GLY A 96 9.12 14.21 -17.84
N LYS A 97 9.33 13.71 -19.07
CA LYS A 97 8.34 12.87 -19.77
C LYS A 97 8.10 11.54 -19.06
N VAL A 98 9.15 10.97 -18.45
CA VAL A 98 9.03 9.78 -17.60
C VAL A 98 8.12 10.10 -16.41
N ALA A 99 8.39 11.16 -15.64
CA ALA A 99 7.58 11.53 -14.48
C ALA A 99 6.10 11.78 -14.85
N GLU A 100 5.84 12.52 -15.93
CA GLU A 100 4.48 12.74 -16.46
C GLU A 100 3.79 11.43 -16.82
N TRP A 101 4.50 10.53 -17.52
CA TRP A 101 3.97 9.23 -17.88
C TRP A 101 3.64 8.39 -16.63
N ARG A 102 4.55 8.33 -15.64
CA ARG A 102 4.36 7.59 -14.39
C ARG A 102 3.12 8.07 -13.65
N LYS A 103 2.97 9.39 -13.48
CA LYS A 103 1.80 10.02 -12.85
C LYS A 103 0.51 9.70 -13.60
N SER A 104 0.52 9.80 -14.94
CA SER A 104 -0.66 9.47 -15.75
C SER A 104 -1.08 7.99 -15.61
N GLN A 105 -0.11 7.07 -15.55
CA GLN A 105 -0.39 5.64 -15.39
C GLN A 105 -0.90 5.30 -13.99
N SER A 106 -0.29 5.90 -12.96
CA SER A 106 -0.74 5.78 -11.57
C SER A 106 -2.20 6.22 -11.41
N ALA A 107 -2.56 7.41 -11.92
CA ALA A 107 -3.93 7.91 -11.89
C ALA A 107 -4.90 7.02 -12.69
N ARG A 108 -4.48 6.54 -13.87
CA ARG A 108 -5.28 5.62 -14.69
C ARG A 108 -5.55 4.30 -13.97
N LEU A 109 -4.52 3.66 -13.43
CA LEU A 109 -4.64 2.40 -12.69
C LEU A 109 -5.51 2.53 -11.45
N THR A 110 -5.35 3.63 -10.71
CA THR A 110 -6.17 3.92 -9.52
C THR A 110 -7.63 4.02 -9.91
N ARG A 111 -7.97 4.81 -10.94
CA ARG A 111 -9.34 4.93 -11.44
C ARG A 111 -9.94 3.60 -11.89
N GLU A 112 -9.14 2.74 -12.53
CA GLU A 112 -9.59 1.43 -13.03
C GLU A 112 -9.79 0.39 -11.92
N ARG A 113 -8.94 0.38 -10.89
CA ARG A 113 -8.84 -0.74 -9.92
C ARG A 113 -9.24 -0.40 -8.50
N ARG A 114 -9.03 0.84 -8.09
CA ARG A 114 -9.29 1.36 -6.75
C ARG A 114 -9.91 2.77 -6.85
N PRO A 115 -11.06 2.92 -7.54
CA PRO A 115 -11.72 4.22 -7.67
C PRO A 115 -12.08 4.83 -6.32
N ASP A 116 -12.23 4.00 -5.28
CA ASP A 116 -12.45 4.40 -3.89
C ASP A 116 -11.30 5.23 -3.28
N LEU A 117 -10.09 5.13 -3.82
CA LEU A 117 -8.95 5.94 -3.38
C LEU A 117 -8.94 7.36 -3.95
N LEU A 118 -9.71 7.59 -5.02
CA LEU A 118 -9.84 8.93 -5.58
C LEU A 118 -10.77 9.72 -4.64
N ALA A 119 -10.30 10.87 -4.15
CA ALA A 119 -11.12 11.74 -3.32
C ALA A 119 -12.50 11.94 -3.97
N PRO A 120 -13.60 11.92 -3.19
CA PRO A 120 -14.91 12.25 -3.72
C PRO A 120 -14.83 13.62 -4.40
N ASP A 121 -15.39 13.72 -5.59
CA ASP A 121 -15.41 14.96 -6.36
C ASP A 121 -15.99 16.06 -5.48
N GLN A 122 -15.18 17.04 -5.08
CA GLN A 122 -15.63 18.15 -4.23
C GLN A 122 -16.54 19.14 -4.98
N SER A 123 -16.99 18.78 -6.18
CA SER A 123 -17.91 19.57 -7.01
C SER A 123 -19.37 19.53 -6.53
N GLU A 124 -19.74 18.64 -5.60
CA GLU A 124 -21.14 18.51 -5.10
C GLU A 124 -21.46 19.29 -3.81
N ASN A 125 -20.48 19.97 -3.19
CA ASN A 125 -20.70 20.71 -1.92
C ASN A 125 -20.97 22.22 -2.09
N ASP A 126 -21.24 22.69 -3.31
CA ASP A 126 -21.45 24.12 -3.63
C ASP A 126 -22.85 24.38 -4.24
N THR A 127 -23.90 23.73 -3.73
CA THR A 127 -25.32 24.06 -4.02
C THR A 127 -26.17 23.97 -2.76
#